data_AF-A0A8S3SR10-F1
#
_entry.id   AF-A0A8S3SR10-F1
#
_cell.length_a   1.000
_cell.length_b   1.000
_cell.length_c   1.000
_cell.angle_alpha   90.00
_cell.angle_beta   90.00
_cell.angle_gamma   90.00
#
_symmetry.space_group_name_H-M   'P 1'
#
loop_
_entity.id
_entity.type
_entity.pdbx_description
1 polymer ?
#
loop_
_entity_poly.entity_id
_entity_poly.type
_entity_poly.pdbx_seq_one_letter_code
_entity_poly.pdbx_strand_id
1 'polypeptide(L)'
;MQFHLYDYEIRHGDVHQWNKCSSTPFLKRGQLDAFQDIYDPTGYSSLIDLFPVKAQPRTCGEMDSIFTKVAVHSDGLNYHGSYREFALLDARQPFDSSIMYVAVKSPQMGPTDVVLTAYGPCGNVCKPHCRDLMGGYKHCDGSIKLTNRGPKGYGEDYGDAVRMLWNAPGPDHLPTINESDIFLHFVCD
;
A
#
# COMPACT_ATOMS: atom_id res chain seq x y z
N MET A 1 -25.62 1.68 8.22
CA MET A 1 -24.25 1.67 8.79
C MET A 1 -23.48 2.71 7.98
N GLN A 2 -23.08 3.83 8.59
CA GLN A 2 -22.30 4.87 7.91
C GLN A 2 -20.82 4.53 8.04
N PHE A 3 -20.13 4.49 6.92
CA PHE A 3 -18.71 4.15 6.87
C PHE A 3 -17.87 5.40 6.62
N HIS A 4 -16.73 5.48 7.30
CA HIS A 4 -15.76 6.57 7.21
C HIS A 4 -14.47 6.05 6.60
N LEU A 5 -13.76 6.90 5.88
CA LEU A 5 -12.60 6.51 5.08
C LEU A 5 -11.28 6.86 5.76
N TYR A 6 -10.33 5.92 5.71
CA TYR A 6 -8.98 5.99 6.30
C TYR A 6 -7.93 5.76 5.23
N ASP A 7 -6.93 6.60 5.18
CA ASP A 7 -5.83 6.53 4.23
C ASP A 7 -4.62 5.75 4.75
N TYR A 8 -3.93 5.08 3.83
CA TYR A 8 -2.67 4.39 4.08
C TYR A 8 -1.87 4.24 2.79
N GLU A 9 -0.55 4.19 2.94
CA GLU A 9 0.37 3.95 1.84
C GLU A 9 0.80 2.47 1.83
N ILE A 10 0.60 1.78 0.71
CA ILE A 10 1.23 0.47 0.48
C ILE A 10 2.52 0.67 -0.27
N ARG A 11 3.65 0.16 0.25
CA ARG A 11 4.93 0.11 -0.47
C ARG A 11 5.25 -1.33 -0.83
N HIS A 12 5.48 -1.60 -2.12
CA HIS A 12 5.91 -2.91 -2.61
C HIS A 12 7.38 -2.86 -3.00
N GLY A 13 8.16 -3.84 -2.52
CA GLY A 13 9.54 -4.05 -2.95
C GLY A 13 9.86 -5.54 -3.00
N ASP A 14 9.79 -6.15 -4.19
CA ASP A 14 10.14 -7.56 -4.37
C ASP A 14 11.10 -7.73 -5.57
N VAL A 15 12.22 -8.43 -5.35
CA VAL A 15 13.20 -8.82 -6.38
C VAL A 15 13.04 -10.26 -6.85
N HIS A 16 12.09 -10.99 -6.27
CA HIS A 16 11.93 -12.41 -6.56
C HIS A 16 11.01 -12.73 -7.74
N GLN A 17 10.34 -11.73 -8.31
CA GLN A 17 9.53 -11.89 -9.54
C GLN A 17 10.33 -11.78 -10.84
N TRP A 18 11.55 -11.24 -10.84
CA TRP A 18 12.19 -10.72 -12.06
C TRP A 18 12.81 -11.77 -12.98
N ASN A 19 13.13 -12.96 -12.47
CA ASN A 19 13.56 -14.07 -13.33
C ASN A 19 12.42 -14.61 -14.23
N LYS A 20 11.17 -14.18 -14.01
CA LYS A 20 10.01 -14.49 -14.87
C LYS A 20 9.27 -13.25 -15.37
N CYS A 21 9.25 -12.16 -14.61
CA CYS A 21 8.69 -10.87 -15.03
C CYS A 21 9.74 -10.04 -15.79
N SER A 22 10.16 -10.48 -16.98
CA SER A 22 10.73 -9.55 -17.97
C SER A 22 9.58 -8.67 -18.46
N SER A 23 9.30 -7.61 -17.73
CA SER A 23 8.14 -6.76 -17.99
C SER A 23 8.27 -5.93 -19.27
N THR A 24 9.48 -5.85 -19.80
CA THR A 24 9.76 -5.42 -21.17
C THR A 24 10.81 -6.33 -21.79
N PRO A 25 10.44 -7.23 -22.73
CA PRO A 25 11.42 -7.93 -23.55
C PRO A 25 12.25 -6.91 -24.32
N PHE A 26 13.50 -6.69 -23.91
CA PHE A 26 14.44 -6.01 -24.79
C PHE A 26 14.82 -7.01 -25.89
N LEU A 27 14.27 -6.81 -27.09
CA LEU A 27 14.53 -7.68 -28.22
C LEU A 27 15.76 -7.18 -28.97
N LYS A 28 16.89 -7.86 -28.77
CA LYS A 28 18.11 -7.61 -29.54
C LYS A 28 18.22 -8.68 -30.62
N ARG A 29 18.09 -8.26 -31.88
CA ARG A 29 18.09 -9.17 -33.06
C ARG A 29 17.06 -10.31 -32.97
N GLY A 30 15.89 -10.01 -32.37
CA GLY A 30 14.80 -10.99 -32.24
C GLY A 30 14.97 -12.02 -31.12
N GLN A 31 16.00 -11.89 -30.27
CA GLN A 31 16.16 -12.69 -29.05
C GLN A 31 15.88 -11.82 -27.82
N LEU A 32 15.23 -12.42 -26.82
CA LEU A 32 15.04 -11.86 -25.48
C LEU A 32 16.41 -11.63 -24.84
N ASP A 33 16.75 -10.37 -24.59
CA ASP A 33 17.95 -9.98 -23.86
C ASP A 33 17.54 -9.56 -22.44
N ALA A 34 17.44 -10.55 -21.54
CA ALA A 34 17.04 -10.34 -20.14
C ALA A 34 18.03 -9.45 -19.37
N PHE A 35 19.27 -9.30 -19.85
CA PHE A 35 20.29 -8.44 -19.24
C PHE A 35 20.13 -6.95 -19.60
N GLN A 36 19.11 -6.59 -20.39
CA GLN A 36 18.80 -5.20 -20.77
C GLN A 36 17.44 -4.71 -20.24
N ASP A 37 16.82 -5.42 -19.30
CA ASP A 37 15.64 -4.89 -18.61
C ASP A 37 16.07 -3.74 -17.69
N ILE A 38 15.71 -2.50 -18.05
CA ILE A 38 16.06 -1.29 -17.28
C ILE A 38 15.37 -1.26 -15.92
N TYR A 39 14.38 -2.12 -15.68
CA TYR A 39 13.66 -2.24 -14.43
C TYR A 39 14.18 -3.38 -13.54
N ASP A 40 15.11 -4.21 -14.01
CA ASP A 40 15.75 -5.24 -13.20
C ASP A 40 16.73 -4.60 -12.19
N PRO A 41 16.41 -4.57 -10.88
CA PRO A 41 17.25 -3.92 -9.90
C PRO A 41 18.57 -4.66 -9.65
N THR A 42 18.69 -5.93 -10.05
CA THR A 42 19.93 -6.71 -9.91
C THR A 42 21.04 -6.21 -10.84
N GLY A 43 20.67 -5.49 -11.92
CA GLY A 43 21.60 -4.81 -12.82
C GLY A 43 22.23 -3.53 -12.24
N TYR A 44 21.73 -3.03 -11.11
CA TYR A 44 22.15 -1.75 -10.52
C TYR A 44 22.77 -1.94 -9.14
N SER A 45 24.09 -1.75 -9.04
CA SER A 45 24.83 -1.92 -7.77
C SER A 45 24.32 -1.03 -6.64
N SER A 46 23.73 0.12 -6.95
CA SER A 46 23.13 1.04 -5.97
C SER A 46 21.82 0.52 -5.35
N LEU A 47 21.21 -0.51 -5.91
CA LEU A 47 19.93 -1.06 -5.46
C LEU A 47 20.06 -2.40 -4.74
N ILE A 48 21.21 -3.09 -4.86
CA ILE A 48 21.42 -4.44 -4.30
C ILE A 48 21.12 -4.51 -2.80
N ASP A 49 21.52 -3.50 -2.02
CA ASP A 49 21.32 -3.48 -0.57
C ASP A 49 19.85 -3.23 -0.17
N LEU A 50 19.04 -2.67 -1.07
CA LEU A 50 17.62 -2.42 -0.85
C LEU A 50 16.77 -3.68 -1.07
N PHE A 51 17.33 -4.68 -1.76
CA PHE A 51 16.64 -5.90 -2.14
C PHE A 51 17.43 -7.13 -1.70
N PRO A 52 17.44 -7.44 -0.39
CA PRO A 52 18.10 -8.63 0.09
C PRO A 52 17.46 -9.84 -0.58
N VAL A 53 18.22 -10.53 -1.44
CA VAL A 53 17.79 -11.73 -2.17
C VAL A 53 17.45 -12.81 -1.15
N LYS A 54 16.19 -12.86 -0.70
CA LYS A 54 15.64 -13.95 0.10
C LYS A 54 14.74 -14.77 -0.80
N ALA A 55 15.33 -15.74 -1.47
CA ALA A 55 14.60 -16.73 -2.26
C ALA A 55 13.59 -17.47 -1.36
N GLN A 56 12.36 -16.95 -1.31
CA GLN A 56 11.21 -17.73 -0.89
C GLN A 56 10.55 -18.24 -2.18
N PRO A 57 10.43 -19.56 -2.36
CA PRO A 57 9.73 -20.10 -3.51
C PRO A 57 8.25 -19.76 -3.36
N ARG A 58 7.82 -18.64 -3.96
CA ARG A 58 6.39 -18.32 -4.08
C ARG A 58 5.80 -19.32 -5.07
N THR A 59 4.97 -20.25 -4.58
CA THR A 59 4.12 -21.16 -5.38
C THR A 59 2.93 -20.42 -5.99
N CYS A 60 3.11 -19.15 -6.28
CA CYS A 60 2.07 -18.26 -6.73
C CYS A 60 1.85 -18.52 -8.21
N GLY A 61 0.61 -18.77 -8.60
CA GLY A 61 0.25 -18.90 -10.02
C GLY A 61 0.72 -17.68 -10.81
N GLU A 62 1.03 -17.88 -12.08
CA GLU A 62 1.62 -16.90 -13.00
C GLU A 62 1.03 -15.50 -12.83
N MET A 63 1.83 -14.61 -12.25
CA MET A 63 1.53 -13.18 -12.15
C MET A 63 2.07 -12.47 -13.39
N ASP A 64 1.56 -12.86 -14.56
CA ASP A 64 1.94 -12.26 -15.85
C ASP A 64 1.11 -11.00 -16.12
N SER A 65 1.01 -10.12 -15.13
CA SER A 65 0.24 -8.89 -15.18
C SER A 65 1.16 -7.68 -15.00
N ILE A 66 0.90 -6.61 -15.75
CA ILE A 66 1.60 -5.32 -15.60
C ILE A 66 1.26 -4.61 -14.27
N PHE A 67 0.27 -5.11 -13.54
CA PHE A 67 -0.11 -4.61 -12.23
C PHE A 67 -0.21 -5.74 -11.19
N THR A 68 0.17 -5.41 -9.96
CA THR A 68 0.02 -6.22 -8.76
C THR A 68 -1.19 -5.73 -7.96
N LYS A 69 -2.02 -6.66 -7.48
CA LYS A 69 -3.16 -6.36 -6.59
C LYS A 69 -2.79 -6.68 -5.16
N VAL A 70 -2.81 -5.68 -4.28
CA VAL A 70 -2.68 -5.88 -2.83
C VAL A 70 -4.07 -5.75 -2.23
N ALA A 71 -4.56 -6.82 -1.59
CA ALA A 71 -5.88 -6.80 -0.97
C ALA A 71 -5.77 -6.22 0.43
N VAL A 72 -6.59 -5.24 0.78
CA VAL A 72 -6.62 -4.68 2.13
C VAL A 72 -7.99 -4.84 2.74
N HIS A 73 -7.97 -5.28 3.98
CA HIS A 73 -9.11 -5.64 4.78
C HIS A 73 -9.20 -4.71 5.97
N SER A 74 -10.44 -4.31 6.28
CA SER A 74 -10.83 -3.58 7.47
C SER A 74 -11.83 -4.45 8.20
N ASP A 75 -11.45 -4.97 9.37
CA ASP A 75 -12.27 -5.91 10.14
C ASP A 75 -12.58 -5.31 11.52
N GLY A 76 -13.86 -5.15 11.81
CA GLY A 76 -14.33 -4.57 13.08
C GLY A 76 -14.03 -5.47 14.27
N LEU A 77 -13.38 -4.91 15.31
CA LEU A 77 -13.10 -5.61 16.56
C LEU A 77 -14.22 -5.43 17.58
N ASN A 78 -14.87 -4.25 17.60
CA ASN A 78 -15.97 -3.93 18.50
C ASN A 78 -17.32 -3.73 17.78
N TYR A 79 -17.41 -4.15 16.53
CA TYR A 79 -18.64 -4.13 15.72
C TYR A 79 -18.61 -5.26 14.69
N HIS A 80 -19.78 -5.73 14.30
CA HIS A 80 -19.90 -6.71 13.22
C HIS A 80 -19.93 -6.00 11.87
N GLY A 81 -18.81 -6.02 11.16
CA GLY A 81 -18.69 -5.48 9.80
C GLY A 81 -17.26 -5.57 9.31
N SER A 82 -17.11 -5.78 8.00
CA SER A 82 -15.83 -5.75 7.33
C SER A 82 -15.92 -5.00 6.00
N TYR A 83 -14.78 -4.51 5.53
CA TYR A 83 -14.62 -3.85 4.24
C TYR A 83 -13.36 -4.38 3.56
N ARG A 84 -13.39 -4.50 2.23
CA ARG A 84 -12.26 -4.96 1.44
C ARG A 84 -12.06 -4.06 0.23
N GLU A 85 -10.81 -3.69 -0.01
CA GLU A 85 -10.38 -2.89 -1.16
C GLU A 85 -9.10 -3.48 -1.77
N PHE A 86 -8.75 -3.02 -2.97
CA PHE A 86 -7.51 -3.41 -3.64
C PHE A 86 -6.66 -2.20 -4.01
N ALA A 87 -5.38 -2.24 -3.62
CA ALA A 87 -4.38 -1.34 -4.18
C ALA A 87 -3.88 -1.93 -5.49
N LEU A 88 -3.73 -1.09 -6.50
CA LEU A 88 -3.10 -1.46 -7.75
C LEU A 88 -1.72 -0.82 -7.79
N LEU A 89 -0.71 -1.66 -7.96
CA LEU A 89 0.69 -1.25 -8.03
C LEU A 89 1.28 -1.69 -9.38
N ASP A 90 2.19 -0.90 -9.94
CA ASP A 90 2.96 -1.24 -11.13
C ASP A 90 3.95 -2.37 -10.80
N ALA A 91 3.72 -3.56 -11.37
CA ALA A 91 4.56 -4.74 -11.12
C ALA A 91 5.95 -4.62 -11.75
N ARG A 92 6.18 -3.56 -12.53
CA ARG A 92 7.42 -3.30 -13.28
C ARG A 92 8.31 -2.30 -12.58
N GLN A 93 7.91 -1.75 -11.44
CA GLN A 93 8.78 -0.88 -10.67
C GLN A 93 9.40 -1.67 -9.51
N PRO A 94 10.69 -1.45 -9.22
CA PRO A 94 11.34 -2.07 -8.06
C PRO A 94 10.76 -1.53 -6.74
N PHE A 95 10.25 -0.29 -6.76
CA PHE A 95 9.41 0.28 -5.71
C PHE A 95 8.19 0.94 -6.33
N ASP A 96 7.02 0.64 -5.78
CA ASP A 96 5.81 1.40 -6.08
C ASP A 96 5.00 1.61 -4.81
N SER A 97 4.20 2.69 -4.81
CA SER A 97 3.26 2.92 -3.74
C SER A 97 1.91 3.45 -4.18
N SER A 98 0.90 3.08 -3.40
CA SER A 98 -0.49 3.49 -3.64
C SER A 98 -1.12 3.92 -2.33
N ILE A 99 -1.86 5.03 -2.41
CA ILE A 99 -2.70 5.53 -1.33
C ILE A 99 -4.12 5.10 -1.62
N MET A 100 -4.79 4.59 -0.60
CA MET A 100 -6.18 4.17 -0.73
C MET A 100 -6.95 4.43 0.55
N TYR A 101 -8.27 4.42 0.41
CA TYR A 101 -9.19 4.75 1.49
C TYR A 101 -9.99 3.52 1.92
N VAL A 102 -9.99 3.17 3.21
CA VAL A 102 -10.77 2.04 3.74
C VAL A 102 -11.93 2.47 4.59
N ALA A 103 -13.08 1.82 4.36
CA ALA A 103 -14.29 2.08 5.10
C ALA A 103 -14.26 1.40 6.48
N VAL A 104 -14.64 2.12 7.53
CA VAL A 104 -14.84 1.59 8.89
C VAL A 104 -16.13 2.14 9.49
N LYS A 105 -16.68 1.48 10.52
CA LYS A 105 -17.86 2.01 11.24
C LYS A 105 -17.61 3.42 11.80
N SER A 106 -18.57 4.31 11.62
CA SER A 106 -18.55 5.65 12.22
C SER A 106 -18.30 5.66 13.74
N PRO A 107 -17.28 6.39 14.24
CA PRO A 107 -17.03 6.52 15.66
C PRO A 107 -17.87 7.63 16.33
N GLN A 108 -18.86 8.22 15.63
CA GLN A 108 -19.70 9.31 16.13
C GLN A 108 -20.55 8.90 17.35
N MET A 109 -21.04 7.65 17.35
CA MET A 109 -21.90 7.12 18.43
C MET A 109 -21.12 6.28 19.47
N GLY A 110 -19.79 6.27 19.40
CA GLY A 110 -18.92 5.48 20.28
C GLY A 110 -17.64 5.07 19.55
N PRO A 111 -16.57 4.67 20.26
CA PRO A 111 -15.31 4.34 19.63
C PRO A 111 -15.46 3.19 18.63
N THR A 112 -14.65 3.22 17.57
CA THR A 112 -14.53 2.15 16.59
C THR A 112 -13.15 1.53 16.73
N ASP A 113 -13.12 0.25 17.10
CA ASP A 113 -11.89 -0.55 17.12
C ASP A 113 -11.91 -1.43 15.87
N VAL A 114 -10.86 -1.34 15.06
CA VAL A 114 -10.73 -2.06 13.78
C VAL A 114 -9.30 -2.54 13.60
N VAL A 115 -9.13 -3.68 12.95
CA VAL A 115 -7.83 -4.15 12.48
C VAL A 115 -7.76 -3.99 10.97
N LEU A 116 -6.68 -3.35 10.51
CA LEU A 116 -6.38 -3.21 9.09
C LEU A 116 -5.29 -4.22 8.73
N THR A 117 -5.53 -5.05 7.72
CA THR A 117 -4.57 -6.04 7.23
C THR A 117 -4.44 -5.96 5.72
N ALA A 118 -3.22 -6.00 5.21
CA ALA A 118 -2.95 -6.04 3.77
C ALA A 118 -2.28 -7.36 3.40
N TYR A 119 -2.65 -7.89 2.24
CA TYR A 119 -2.15 -9.14 1.70
C TYR A 119 -1.60 -8.87 0.31
N GLY A 120 -0.34 -9.23 0.14
CA GLY A 120 0.29 -9.30 -1.16
C GLY A 120 -0.46 -10.27 -2.07
N PRO A 121 -0.13 -10.26 -3.36
CA PRO A 121 -0.95 -10.96 -4.35
C PRO A 121 -0.88 -12.49 -4.18
N CYS A 122 0.12 -13.00 -3.45
CA CYS A 122 0.31 -14.40 -3.10
C CYS A 122 -0.25 -14.78 -1.72
N GLY A 123 -0.98 -13.88 -1.07
CA GLY A 123 -1.55 -14.09 0.26
C GLY A 123 -0.57 -13.89 1.41
N ASN A 124 0.68 -13.49 1.13
CA ASN A 124 1.61 -13.07 2.15
C ASN A 124 1.10 -11.81 2.85
N VAL A 125 1.19 -11.77 4.18
CA VAL A 125 0.77 -10.61 4.96
C VAL A 125 1.81 -9.50 4.81
N CYS A 126 1.36 -8.32 4.41
CA CYS A 126 2.19 -7.13 4.39
C CYS A 126 2.37 -6.60 5.81
N LYS A 127 3.54 -6.05 6.12
CA LYS A 127 3.90 -5.60 7.47
C LYS A 127 3.29 -4.22 7.73
N PRO A 128 2.43 -4.04 8.74
CA PRO A 128 1.88 -2.73 9.09
C PRO A 128 2.90 -1.90 9.89
N HIS A 129 3.00 -0.63 9.54
CA HIS A 129 3.80 0.37 10.22
C HIS A 129 2.93 1.56 10.61
N CYS A 130 2.79 1.80 11.91
CA CYS A 130 1.96 2.87 12.45
C CYS A 130 2.82 4.09 12.75
N ARG A 131 2.25 5.28 12.54
CA ARG A 131 2.88 6.54 12.91
C ARG A 131 2.94 6.69 14.43
N ASP A 132 4.09 7.10 14.96
CA ASP A 132 4.31 7.36 16.37
C ASP A 132 4.15 8.85 16.71
N LEU A 133 4.13 9.16 18.01
CA LEU A 133 3.96 10.53 18.51
C LEU A 133 5.12 11.47 18.13
N MET A 134 6.28 10.93 17.74
CA MET A 134 7.43 11.69 17.28
C MET A 134 7.42 11.89 15.76
N GLY A 135 6.38 11.38 15.07
CA GLY A 135 6.19 11.48 13.63
C GLY A 135 6.88 10.39 12.80
N GLY A 136 7.56 9.44 13.43
CA GLY A 136 8.20 8.30 12.77
C GLY A 136 7.28 7.10 12.62
N TYR A 137 7.63 6.13 11.78
CA TYR A 137 6.86 4.90 11.58
C TYR A 137 7.52 3.70 12.26
N LYS A 138 6.73 2.91 12.98
CA LYS A 138 7.19 1.70 13.67
C LYS A 138 6.28 0.52 13.37
N HIS A 139 6.85 -0.68 13.36
CA HIS A 139 6.07 -1.90 13.21
C HIS A 139 4.96 -1.95 14.28
N CYS A 140 3.75 -2.27 13.86
CA CYS A 140 2.59 -2.41 14.74
C CYS A 140 1.79 -3.68 14.36
N ASP A 141 0.58 -3.83 14.88
CA ASP A 141 -0.33 -4.93 14.55
C ASP A 141 -1.44 -4.52 13.56
N GLY A 142 -1.44 -3.27 13.10
CA GLY A 142 -2.48 -2.72 12.22
C GLY A 142 -3.82 -2.44 12.91
N SER A 143 -3.90 -2.59 14.24
CA SER A 143 -5.09 -2.23 15.00
C SER A 143 -5.14 -0.73 15.26
N ILE A 144 -6.30 -0.14 15.01
CA ILE A 144 -6.55 1.29 15.25
C ILE A 144 -7.84 1.47 16.06
N LYS A 145 -7.77 2.41 17.01
CA LYS A 145 -8.89 2.86 17.81
C LYS A 145 -9.25 4.27 17.39
N LEU A 146 -10.49 4.42 16.95
CA LEU A 146 -10.99 5.62 16.32
C LEU A 146 -12.05 6.24 17.22
N THR A 147 -11.92 7.53 17.46
CA THR A 147 -12.78 8.24 18.38
C THR A 147 -13.21 9.56 17.79
N ASN A 148 -14.32 10.12 18.28
CA ASN A 148 -14.78 11.44 17.87
C ASN A 148 -13.97 12.60 18.50
N ARG A 149 -12.80 12.32 19.11
CA ARG A 149 -11.91 13.33 19.69
C ARG A 149 -10.86 13.73 18.65
N GLY A 150 -10.60 15.02 18.52
CA GLY A 150 -9.62 15.53 17.56
C GLY A 150 -8.17 15.19 17.96
N PRO A 151 -7.26 15.06 16.96
CA PRO A 151 -7.54 14.95 15.53
C PRO A 151 -8.20 13.61 15.19
N LYS A 152 -9.26 13.66 14.35
CA LYS A 152 -10.14 12.50 14.08
C LYS A 152 -9.44 11.39 13.31
N GLY A 153 -8.54 11.73 12.38
CA GLY A 153 -7.85 10.75 11.53
C GLY A 153 -8.78 10.02 10.55
N TYR A 154 -9.98 10.57 10.29
CA TYR A 154 -10.97 10.01 9.34
C TYR A 154 -11.87 11.09 8.74
N GLY A 155 -12.30 10.88 7.50
CA GLY A 155 -13.27 11.72 6.81
C GLY A 155 -14.73 11.28 7.05
N GLU A 156 -15.70 12.19 7.01
CA GLU A 156 -17.13 11.84 7.12
C GLU A 156 -17.69 11.11 5.90
N ASP A 157 -17.06 11.37 4.76
CA ASP A 157 -17.25 10.70 3.49
C ASP A 157 -15.92 10.66 2.71
N TYR A 158 -15.99 10.27 1.43
CA TYR A 158 -14.83 10.22 0.54
C TYR A 158 -14.22 11.60 0.25
N GLY A 159 -15.06 12.62 0.07
CA GLY A 159 -14.58 13.97 -0.20
C GLY A 159 -13.80 14.55 0.98
N ASP A 160 -14.28 14.30 2.20
CA ASP A 160 -13.58 14.68 3.42
C ASP A 160 -12.25 13.94 3.56
N ALA A 161 -12.24 12.62 3.37
CA ALA A 161 -11.01 11.83 3.48
C ALA A 161 -9.97 12.25 2.42
N VAL A 162 -10.40 12.54 1.19
CA VAL A 162 -9.51 13.07 0.15
C VAL A 162 -8.95 14.42 0.55
N ARG A 163 -9.75 15.33 1.10
CA ARG A 163 -9.31 16.67 1.51
C ARG A 163 -8.41 16.66 2.75
N MET A 164 -8.50 15.64 3.59
CA MET A 164 -7.55 15.47 4.70
C MET A 164 -6.15 15.23 4.17
N LEU A 165 -6.01 14.39 3.15
CA LEU A 165 -4.71 14.02 2.62
C LEU A 165 -4.20 14.98 1.53
N TRP A 166 -5.07 15.43 0.64
CA TRP A 166 -4.70 16.22 -0.53
C TRP A 166 -5.00 17.71 -0.34
N ASN A 167 -3.96 18.52 -0.43
CA ASN A 167 -4.09 19.96 -0.59
C ASN A 167 -4.19 20.29 -2.09
N ALA A 168 -5.39 20.65 -2.55
CA ALA A 168 -5.66 21.06 -3.92
C ALA A 168 -6.19 22.51 -3.93
N PRO A 169 -5.29 23.53 -4.03
CA PRO A 169 -5.68 24.94 -3.85
C PRO A 169 -6.56 25.51 -4.96
N GLY A 170 -6.68 24.81 -6.10
CA GLY A 170 -7.42 25.27 -7.27
C GLY A 170 -6.76 24.80 -8.57
N PRO A 171 -7.32 25.18 -9.74
CA PRO A 171 -6.88 24.69 -11.05
C PRO A 171 -5.48 25.17 -11.45
N ASP A 172 -5.01 26.28 -10.89
CA ASP A 172 -3.72 26.89 -11.23
C ASP A 172 -2.55 26.35 -10.39
N HIS A 173 -2.81 25.45 -9.44
CA HIS A 173 -1.81 24.92 -8.52
C HIS A 173 -1.79 23.39 -8.57
N LEU A 174 -0.60 22.81 -8.53
CA LEU A 174 -0.46 21.35 -8.44
C LEU A 174 -0.94 20.87 -7.06
N PRO A 175 -1.71 19.77 -7.00
CA PRO A 175 -2.11 19.20 -5.73
C PRO A 175 -0.88 18.64 -5.01
N THR A 176 -0.82 18.82 -3.69
CA THR A 176 0.23 18.26 -2.84
C THR A 176 -0.37 17.31 -1.81
N ILE A 177 0.38 16.28 -1.45
CA ILE A 177 0.00 15.33 -0.40
C ILE A 177 0.53 15.83 0.93
N ASN A 178 -0.30 15.76 1.97
CA ASN A 178 0.14 15.90 3.35
C ASN A 178 0.46 14.51 3.93
N GLU A 179 1.68 14.01 3.69
CA GLU A 179 2.10 12.68 4.17
C GLU A 179 2.02 12.53 5.69
N SER A 180 1.95 13.64 6.43
CA SER A 180 1.77 13.60 7.88
C SER A 180 0.37 13.15 8.31
N ASP A 181 -0.62 13.18 7.42
CA ASP A 181 -1.97 12.71 7.74
C ASP A 181 -2.16 11.21 7.51
N ILE A 182 -1.15 10.54 6.93
CA ILE A 182 -1.12 9.08 6.84
C ILE A 182 -0.73 8.51 8.21
N PHE A 183 -1.53 7.61 8.77
CA PHE A 183 -1.27 7.01 10.09
C PHE A 183 -0.75 5.58 10.03
N LEU A 184 -0.94 4.92 8.89
CA LEU A 184 -0.62 3.51 8.70
C LEU A 184 -0.01 3.30 7.32
N HIS A 185 1.08 2.55 7.26
CA HIS A 185 1.71 2.10 6.03
C HIS A 185 1.72 0.58 6.02
N PHE A 186 1.56 -0.04 4.86
CA PHE A 186 1.80 -1.47 4.67
C PHE A 186 3.02 -1.66 3.78
N VAL A 187 4.00 -2.42 4.25
CA VAL A 187 5.16 -2.80 3.45
C VAL A 187 4.99 -4.24 3.01
N CYS A 188 4.83 -4.43 1.71
CA CYS A 188 4.65 -5.73 1.08
C CYS A 188 5.98 -6.16 0.44
N ASP A 189 6.37 -7.39 0.77
CA ASP A 189 7.42 -8.12 0.06
C ASP A 189 6.80 -8.88 -1.12
#